data_AF-A0A610MYY0-F1
#
_entry.id   AF-A0A610MYY0-F1
#
_cell.length_a   1.000
_cell.length_b   1.000
_cell.length_c   1.000
_cell.angle_alpha   90.00
_cell.angle_beta   90.00
_cell.angle_gamma   90.00
#
_symmetry.space_group_name_H-M   'P 1'
#
loop_
_entity.id
_entity.type
_entity.pdbx_description
1 polymer ?
#
loop_
_entity_poly.entity_id
_entity_poly.type
_entity_poly.pdbx_seq_one_letter_code
_entity_poly.pdbx_strand_id
1 'polypeptide(L)'
;LVNGLSYISTTGEARARLMEYISLCKPERRVTCVSRTGWHGQVYVLQDEVSGEGAEGVILQTTSVQGRDFRVSGTTEEWREHVSRYCTGNSRVAFAVSLAFAAPLLRLVGMDGGGYHLKGESTDGKTTTM
;
A
#
# COMPACT_ATOMS: atom_id res chain seq x y z
N LEU A 1 18.24 21.34 -11.86
CA LEU A 1 17.69 21.03 -13.21
C LEU A 1 17.31 19.54 -13.30
N VAL A 2 16.46 19.02 -12.40
CA VAL A 2 16.10 17.57 -12.37
C VAL A 2 14.58 17.36 -12.24
N ASN A 3 13.77 18.40 -12.47
CA ASN A 3 12.32 18.37 -12.16
C ASN A 3 11.43 18.79 -13.34
N GLY A 4 11.75 18.40 -14.57
CA GLY A 4 10.84 18.47 -15.74
C GLY A 4 10.39 19.85 -16.26
N LEU A 5 10.59 20.94 -15.50
CA LEU A 5 10.12 22.28 -15.83
C LEU A 5 11.00 23.03 -16.86
N SER A 6 12.07 22.42 -17.36
CA SER A 6 13.02 23.03 -18.31
C SER A 6 12.42 23.39 -19.68
N TYR A 7 11.19 22.95 -19.97
CA TYR A 7 10.47 23.22 -21.22
C TYR A 7 9.33 24.24 -21.08
N ILE A 8 9.12 24.81 -19.89
CA ILE A 8 8.11 25.85 -19.67
C ILE A 8 8.79 27.21 -19.77
N SER A 9 8.32 28.05 -20.70
CA SER A 9 8.82 29.43 -20.84
C SER A 9 8.77 30.16 -19.51
N THR A 10 9.88 30.83 -19.16
CA THR A 10 10.03 31.58 -17.90
C THR A 10 9.55 33.03 -18.01
N THR A 11 9.07 33.46 -19.19
CA THR A 11 8.54 34.81 -19.39
C THR A 11 7.24 35.00 -18.61
N GLY A 12 7.01 36.21 -18.08
CA GLY A 12 5.82 36.53 -17.29
C GLY A 12 4.51 36.28 -18.04
N GLU A 13 4.45 36.66 -19.32
CA GLU A 13 3.28 36.45 -20.18
C GLU A 13 2.98 34.97 -20.41
N ALA A 14 3.99 34.15 -20.71
CA ALA A 14 3.79 32.72 -20.93
C ALA A 14 3.34 32.00 -19.64
N ARG A 15 3.90 32.39 -18.49
CA ARG A 15 3.45 31.88 -17.19
C ARG A 15 2.00 32.28 -16.89
N ALA A 16 1.61 33.52 -17.20
CA ALA A 16 0.22 33.98 -17.03
C ALA A 16 -0.75 33.15 -17.88
N ARG A 17 -0.46 32.92 -19.16
CA ARG A 17 -1.28 32.08 -20.05
C ARG A 17 -1.37 30.62 -19.59
N LEU A 18 -0.29 30.06 -19.05
CA LEU A 18 -0.32 28.70 -18.49
C LEU A 18 -1.22 28.62 -17.25
N MET A 19 -1.12 29.59 -16.34
CA MET A 19 -1.98 29.64 -15.14
C MET A 19 -3.45 29.84 -15.51
N GLU A 20 -3.73 30.67 -16.52
CA GLU A 20 -5.08 30.85 -17.08
C GLU A 20 -5.60 29.52 -17.64
N TYR A 21 -4.82 28.83 -18.48
CA TYR A 21 -5.18 27.51 -19.02
C TYR A 21 -5.50 26.50 -17.90
N ILE A 22 -4.62 26.34 -16.91
CA ILE A 22 -4.82 25.41 -15.79
C ILE A 22 -6.08 25.77 -14.99
N SER A 23 -6.34 27.06 -14.77
CA SER A 23 -7.50 27.52 -13.99
C SER A 23 -8.82 27.32 -14.74
N LEU A 24 -8.80 27.37 -16.07
CA LEU A 24 -9.97 27.16 -16.93
C LEU A 24 -10.21 25.67 -17.24
N CYS A 25 -9.24 24.79 -16.99
CA CYS A 25 -9.39 23.36 -17.18
C CYS A 25 -10.58 22.80 -16.38
N LYS A 26 -11.45 22.06 -17.06
CA LYS A 26 -12.57 21.31 -16.47
C LYS A 26 -12.32 19.81 -16.65
N PRO A 27 -11.60 19.18 -15.72
CA PRO A 27 -11.26 17.76 -15.86
C PRO A 27 -12.52 16.90 -15.77
N GLU A 28 -12.68 15.97 -16.71
CA GLU A 28 -13.77 14.99 -16.71
C GLU A 28 -13.59 13.96 -15.59
N ARG A 29 -12.34 13.61 -15.26
CA ARG A 29 -11.98 12.64 -14.23
C ARG A 29 -11.37 13.33 -13.02
N ARG A 30 -11.86 12.99 -11.84
CA ARG A 30 -11.31 13.39 -10.54
C ARG A 30 -10.82 12.17 -9.79
N VAL A 31 -9.71 12.30 -9.11
CA VAL A 31 -9.14 11.25 -8.25
C VAL A 31 -8.87 11.82 -6.86
N THR A 32 -8.95 10.97 -5.85
CA THR A 32 -8.62 11.29 -4.47
C THR A 32 -7.19 10.91 -4.19
N CYS A 33 -6.35 11.88 -3.84
CA CYS A 33 -5.00 11.62 -3.40
C CYS A 33 -4.99 11.29 -1.90
N VAL A 34 -4.43 10.14 -1.54
CA VAL A 34 -4.25 9.72 -0.15
C VAL A 34 -2.77 9.71 0.22
N SER A 35 -2.44 10.02 1.47
CA SER A 35 -1.05 10.19 1.91
C SER A 35 -0.43 8.96 2.57
N ARG A 36 -1.18 7.86 2.71
CA ARG A 36 -0.75 6.62 3.39
C ARG A 36 -1.47 5.38 2.86
N THR A 37 -0.84 4.22 3.02
CA THR A 37 -1.45 2.90 2.77
C THR A 37 -2.52 2.55 3.82
N GLY A 38 -3.27 1.48 3.55
CA GLY A 38 -4.37 0.98 4.37
C GLY A 38 -5.74 1.40 3.84
N TRP A 39 -6.75 1.31 4.69
CA TRP A 39 -8.14 1.54 4.30
C TRP A 39 -8.50 3.02 4.15
N HIS A 40 -9.13 3.37 3.03
CA HIS A 40 -9.76 4.67 2.76
C HIS A 40 -11.18 4.43 2.22
N GLY A 41 -12.21 4.71 3.02
CA GLY A 41 -13.59 4.32 2.65
C GLY A 41 -13.69 2.81 2.38
N GLN A 42 -14.09 2.46 1.16
CA GLN A 42 -14.29 1.08 0.69
C GLN A 42 -13.08 0.50 -0.07
N VAL A 43 -11.97 1.25 -0.17
CA VAL A 43 -10.76 0.79 -0.86
C VAL A 43 -9.62 0.57 0.12
N TYR A 44 -8.77 -0.41 -0.21
CA TYR A 44 -7.52 -0.70 0.48
C TYR A 44 -6.36 -0.29 -0.42
N VAL A 45 -5.52 0.61 0.08
CA VAL A 45 -4.43 1.22 -0.69
C VAL A 45 -3.09 0.61 -0.27
N LEU A 46 -2.39 0.02 -1.21
CA LEU A 46 -1.00 -0.40 -1.12
C LEU A 46 -0.11 0.55 -1.93
N GLN A 47 1.20 0.29 -1.94
CA GLN A 47 2.18 1.13 -2.62
C GLN A 47 2.02 1.09 -4.15
N ASP A 48 1.80 -0.11 -4.68
CA ASP A 48 1.71 -0.35 -6.13
C ASP A 48 0.29 -0.76 -6.57
N GLU A 49 -0.66 -0.88 -5.64
CA GLU A 49 -2.01 -1.40 -5.92
C GLU A 49 -3.08 -0.69 -5.06
N VAL A 50 -4.27 -0.52 -5.62
CA VAL A 50 -5.48 -0.14 -4.89
C VAL A 50 -6.56 -1.17 -5.20
N SER A 51 -7.17 -1.73 -4.15
CA SER A 51 -8.18 -2.78 -4.28
C SER A 51 -9.49 -2.34 -3.63
N GLY A 52 -10.63 -2.75 -4.20
CA GLY A 52 -11.97 -2.43 -3.71
C GLY A 52 -12.80 -1.61 -4.70
N GLU A 53 -14.04 -1.31 -4.32
CA GLU A 53 -14.97 -0.55 -5.16
C GLU A 53 -14.56 0.94 -5.22
N GLY A 54 -14.33 1.45 -6.44
CA GLY A 54 -13.86 2.82 -6.68
C GLY A 54 -12.34 2.99 -6.64
N ALA A 55 -11.57 1.90 -6.73
CA ALA A 55 -10.11 1.90 -6.70
C ALA A 55 -9.48 2.80 -7.79
N GLU A 56 -10.08 2.86 -8.97
CA GLU A 56 -9.64 3.68 -10.11
C GLU A 56 -9.64 5.19 -9.83
N GLY A 57 -10.39 5.60 -8.80
CA GLY A 57 -10.53 6.97 -8.33
C GLY A 57 -9.59 7.37 -7.20
N VAL A 58 -8.66 6.50 -6.76
CA VAL A 58 -7.78 6.77 -5.62
C VAL A 58 -6.32 6.55 -6.00
N ILE A 59 -5.45 7.47 -5.60
CA ILE A 59 -4.01 7.39 -5.85
C ILE A 59 -3.25 7.65 -4.55
N LEU A 60 -2.26 6.81 -4.24
CA LEU A 60 -1.33 7.04 -3.17
C LEU A 60 -0.31 8.13 -3.57
N GLN A 61 -0.33 9.26 -2.88
CA GLN A 61 0.60 10.37 -3.07
C GLN A 61 1.23 10.74 -1.73
N THR A 62 2.46 10.28 -1.51
CA THR A 62 3.18 10.47 -0.26
C THR A 62 4.32 11.48 -0.44
N THR A 63 4.66 12.20 0.63
CA THR A 63 5.72 13.23 0.62
C THR A 63 7.13 12.66 0.75
N SER A 64 7.27 11.39 1.14
CA SER A 64 8.53 10.67 1.27
C SER A 64 8.51 9.43 0.39
N VAL A 65 9.67 9.01 -0.12
CA VAL A 65 9.82 7.70 -0.75
C VAL A 65 9.54 6.65 0.33
N GLN A 66 8.33 6.08 0.33
CA GLN A 66 8.06 4.89 1.12
C GLN A 66 8.88 3.74 0.49
N GLY A 67 9.57 2.97 1.34
CA GLY A 67 10.23 1.75 0.87
C GLY A 67 9.21 0.84 0.19
N ARG A 68 9.62 0.05 -0.82
CA ARG A 68 8.74 -0.98 -1.40
C ARG A 68 8.60 -2.15 -0.43
N ASP A 69 7.79 -1.95 0.60
CA ASP A 69 7.54 -2.88 1.70
C ASP A 69 6.65 -4.04 1.25
N PHE A 70 5.79 -3.81 0.26
CA PHE A 70 4.96 -4.83 -0.37
C PHE A 70 5.52 -5.17 -1.75
N ARG A 71 6.03 -6.39 -1.91
CA ARG A 71 6.50 -6.90 -3.20
C ARG A 71 5.96 -8.30 -3.41
N VAL A 72 5.62 -8.61 -4.65
CA VAL A 72 5.25 -9.96 -5.08
C VAL A 72 6.50 -10.64 -5.63
N SER A 73 6.75 -11.88 -5.20
CA SER A 73 7.80 -12.73 -5.72
C SER A 73 7.29 -14.16 -5.76
N GLY A 74 7.50 -14.83 -6.90
CA GLY A 74 6.96 -16.16 -7.16
C GLY A 74 5.44 -16.18 -7.42
N THR A 75 4.88 -17.37 -7.39
CA THR A 75 3.46 -17.64 -7.60
C THR A 75 2.75 -18.10 -6.32
N THR A 76 1.42 -18.08 -6.34
CA THR A 76 0.60 -18.63 -5.26
C THR A 76 0.87 -20.12 -5.07
N GLU A 77 1.07 -20.86 -6.15
CA GLU A 77 1.41 -22.29 -6.14
C GLU A 77 2.76 -22.53 -5.44
N GLU A 78 3.79 -21.78 -5.82
CA GLU A 78 5.11 -21.83 -5.18
C GLU A 78 5.02 -21.46 -3.68
N TRP A 79 4.23 -20.45 -3.34
CA TRP A 79 4.00 -20.08 -1.94
C TRP A 79 3.32 -21.21 -1.16
N ARG A 80 2.32 -21.89 -1.75
CA ARG A 80 1.67 -23.04 -1.11
C ARG A 80 2.62 -24.21 -0.92
N GLU A 81 3.43 -24.51 -1.94
CA GLU A 81 4.39 -25.61 -1.89
C GLU A 81 5.51 -25.36 -0.87
N HIS A 82 6.05 -24.14 -0.83
CA HIS A 82 7.26 -23.85 -0.08
C HIS A 82 7.02 -23.18 1.28
N VAL A 83 5.91 -22.48 1.48
CA VAL A 83 5.61 -21.74 2.71
C VAL A 83 4.41 -22.35 3.44
N SER A 84 3.26 -22.46 2.79
CA SER A 84 2.02 -22.84 3.47
C SER A 84 2.05 -24.25 4.05
N ARG A 85 2.83 -25.16 3.44
CA ARG A 85 3.02 -26.53 3.95
C ARG A 85 3.45 -26.59 5.42
N TYR A 86 4.17 -25.57 5.90
CA TYR A 86 4.64 -25.51 7.28
C TYR A 86 3.58 -25.04 8.26
N CYS A 87 2.43 -24.55 7.80
CA CYS A 87 1.33 -24.14 8.68
C CYS A 87 0.56 -25.35 9.23
N THR A 88 0.47 -26.45 8.46
CA THR A 88 -0.27 -27.64 8.86
C THR A 88 0.41 -28.32 10.05
N GLY A 89 -0.31 -28.47 11.16
CA GLY A 89 0.22 -29.07 12.39
C GLY A 89 1.17 -28.16 13.20
N ASN A 90 1.44 -26.93 12.74
CA ASN A 90 2.27 -25.96 13.43
C ASN A 90 1.50 -24.66 13.71
N SER A 91 0.94 -24.57 14.92
CA SER A 91 0.11 -23.44 15.35
C SER A 91 0.84 -22.10 15.30
N ARG A 92 2.17 -22.07 15.53
CA ARG A 92 2.96 -20.82 15.54
C ARG A 92 3.07 -20.21 14.15
N VAL A 93 3.39 -21.02 13.15
CA VAL A 93 3.50 -20.56 11.75
C VAL A 93 2.10 -20.22 11.22
N ALA A 94 1.10 -21.06 11.50
CA ALA A 94 -0.28 -20.79 11.12
C ALA A 94 -0.80 -19.46 11.71
N PHE A 95 -0.49 -19.19 12.98
CA PHE A 95 -0.83 -17.94 13.64
C PHE A 95 -0.13 -16.73 13.01
N ALA A 96 1.17 -16.83 12.74
CA ALA A 96 1.94 -15.77 12.09
C ALA A 96 1.42 -15.42 10.69
N VAL A 97 1.15 -16.41 9.86
CA VAL A 97 0.54 -16.21 8.54
C VAL A 97 -0.84 -15.55 8.68
N SER A 98 -1.65 -16.02 9.63
CA SER A 98 -2.99 -15.43 9.89
C SER A 98 -2.91 -13.96 10.29
N LEU A 99 -1.89 -13.56 11.05
CA LEU A 99 -1.67 -12.17 11.46
C LEU A 99 -1.39 -11.23 10.28
N ALA A 100 -0.72 -11.70 9.22
CA ALA A 100 -0.51 -10.90 8.01
C ALA A 100 -1.83 -10.50 7.33
N PHE A 101 -2.88 -11.33 7.47
CA PHE A 101 -4.23 -11.04 6.96
C PHE A 101 -5.12 -10.33 7.98
N ALA A 102 -4.81 -10.41 9.28
CA ALA A 102 -5.64 -9.78 10.31
C ALA A 102 -5.74 -8.26 10.11
N ALA A 103 -4.62 -7.58 9.83
CA ALA A 103 -4.58 -6.13 9.70
C ALA A 103 -5.62 -5.56 8.69
N PRO A 104 -5.73 -6.04 7.44
CA PRO A 104 -6.78 -5.58 6.54
C PRO A 104 -8.19 -6.05 6.95
N LEU A 105 -8.34 -7.20 7.60
CA LEU A 105 -9.66 -7.75 7.95
C LEU A 105 -10.31 -7.08 9.17
N LEU A 106 -9.53 -6.60 10.15
CA LEU A 106 -10.05 -6.03 11.41
C LEU A 106 -11.11 -4.93 11.17
N ARG A 107 -10.85 -4.01 10.23
CA ARG A 107 -11.82 -2.97 9.88
C ARG A 107 -13.14 -3.54 9.33
N LEU A 108 -13.07 -4.61 8.53
CA LEU A 108 -14.25 -5.22 7.91
C LEU A 108 -15.15 -5.90 8.93
N VAL A 109 -14.57 -6.43 10.01
CA VAL A 109 -15.30 -7.07 11.10
C VAL A 109 -15.65 -6.09 12.25
N GLY A 110 -15.38 -4.80 12.07
CA GLY A 110 -15.67 -3.78 13.10
C GLY A 110 -14.83 -3.94 14.37
N MET A 111 -13.64 -4.54 14.25
CA MET A 111 -12.71 -4.72 15.36
C MET A 111 -11.58 -3.69 15.29
N ASP A 112 -11.15 -3.23 16.45
CA ASP A 112 -9.97 -2.38 16.59
C ASP A 112 -8.67 -3.17 16.41
N GLY A 113 -7.56 -2.44 16.30
CA GLY A 113 -6.21 -3.00 16.23
C GLY A 113 -5.83 -3.85 17.45
N GLY A 114 -4.77 -4.65 17.29
CA GLY A 114 -4.22 -5.46 18.37
C GLY A 114 -2.72 -5.71 18.20
N GLY A 115 -2.11 -6.29 19.23
CA GLY A 115 -0.70 -6.69 19.23
C GLY A 115 -0.54 -8.08 19.80
N TYR A 116 0.56 -8.73 19.44
CA TYR A 116 0.93 -10.04 19.96
C TYR A 116 2.41 -10.02 20.36
N HIS A 117 2.78 -10.94 21.25
CA HIS A 117 4.17 -11.12 21.66
C HIS A 117 4.51 -12.60 21.62
N LEU A 118 5.41 -12.99 20.70
CA LEU A 118 5.94 -14.35 20.66
C LEU A 118 7.06 -14.48 21.70
N LYS A 119 6.77 -15.16 22.81
CA LYS A 119 7.76 -15.48 23.85
C LYS A 119 8.38 -16.84 23.60
N GLY A 120 9.71 -16.91 23.70
CA GLY A 120 10.50 -18.15 23.57
C GLY A 120 11.98 -17.86 23.78
N GLU A 121 12.78 -18.89 23.96
CA GLU A 121 14.22 -18.81 24.09
C GLU A 121 14.89 -18.40 22.76
N SER A 122 16.16 -18.01 22.81
CA SER A 122 16.93 -17.79 21.58
C SER A 122 16.85 -19.04 20.71
N THR A 123 16.74 -18.89 19.39
CA THR A 123 16.60 -19.98 18.40
C THR A 123 15.25 -20.71 18.30
N ASP A 124 14.21 -20.34 19.07
CA ASP A 124 12.86 -20.92 18.96
C ASP A 124 12.08 -20.57 17.67
N GLY A 125 12.74 -20.02 16.65
CA GLY A 125 12.10 -19.68 15.38
C GLY A 125 11.20 -18.42 15.41
N LYS A 126 11.32 -17.57 16.44
CA LYS A 126 10.58 -16.29 16.54
C LYS A 126 10.80 -15.40 15.31
N THR A 127 12.07 -15.18 14.93
CA THR A 127 12.41 -14.37 13.74
C THR A 127 11.99 -15.04 12.45
N THR A 128 11.93 -16.38 12.39
CA THR A 128 11.48 -17.11 11.21
C THR A 128 9.97 -16.99 10.97
N THR A 129 9.21 -16.74 12.05
CA THR A 129 7.76 -16.54 11.98
C THR A 129 7.35 -15.08 11.84
N MET A 130 8.29 -14.13 11.92
CA MET A 130 8.03 -12.69 11.78
C MET A 130 8.53 -12.14 10.45
#